data_AF-A0A5J4QHK0-F1
#
_entry.id   AF-A0A5J4QHK0-F1
#
_cell.length_a   1.000
_cell.length_b   1.000
_cell.length_c   1.000
_cell.angle_alpha   90.00
_cell.angle_beta   90.00
_cell.angle_gamma   90.00
#
_symmetry.space_group_name_H-M   'P 1'
#
loop_
_entity.id
_entity.type
_entity.pdbx_description
1 polymer ?
#
loop_
_entity_poly.entity_id
_entity_poly.type
_entity_poly.pdbx_seq_one_letter_code
_entity_poly.pdbx_strand_id
1 'polypeptide(L)' 'MSIASGKLYSPEHKQYFEVKDAKMKIEKEPDNPNKLRLAINEINIVDWFRQKYKEVQQRVVGNTHQVSPESKGFKL' A
#
# COMPACT_ATOMS: atom_id res chain seq x y z
N MET A 1 9.53 -11.08 19.09
CA MET A 1 9.76 -11.30 17.65
C MET A 1 8.42 -11.56 17.01
N SER A 2 8.06 -10.83 15.97
CA SER A 2 6.80 -11.03 15.26
C SER A 2 7.06 -10.87 13.76
N ILE A 3 7.48 -11.97 13.13
CA ILE A 3 7.52 -12.11 11.68
C ILE A 3 6.17 -12.73 11.32
N ALA A 4 5.33 -11.98 10.60
CA ALA A 4 4.01 -12.43 10.20
C ALA A 4 4.02 -12.69 8.69
N SER A 5 4.69 -13.77 8.30
CA SER A 5 4.47 -14.36 6.98
C SER A 5 3.11 -15.06 7.03
N GLY A 6 2.20 -14.69 6.14
CA GLY A 6 0.81 -15.16 6.21
C GLY A 6 0.11 -15.09 4.85
N LYS A 7 -0.97 -15.86 4.72
CA LYS A 7 -1.83 -15.82 3.53
C LYS A 7 -3.11 -15.07 3.89
N LEU A 8 -3.38 -13.97 3.20
CA LEU A 8 -4.61 -13.20 3.35
C LEU A 8 -5.57 -13.56 2.22
N TYR A 9 -6.74 -14.10 2.56
CA TYR A 9 -7.78 -14.33 1.56
C TYR A 9 -8.50 -13.02 1.25
N SER A 10 -8.61 -12.67 -0.02
CA SER A 10 -9.48 -11.60 -0.49
C SER A 10 -10.77 -12.21 -1.05
N PRO A 11 -11.93 -11.96 -0.42
CA PRO A 11 -13.22 -12.39 -0.97
C PRO A 11 -13.53 -11.73 -2.32
N GLU A 12 -13.14 -10.46 -2.51
CA GLU A 12 -13.38 -9.69 -3.73
C GLU A 12 -12.64 -10.31 -4.93
N HIS A 13 -11.38 -10.69 -4.74
CA HIS A 13 -10.57 -11.30 -5.80
C HIS A 13 -10.56 -12.83 -5.75
N LYS A 14 -11.28 -13.43 -4.80
CA LYS A 14 -11.35 -14.88 -4.53
C LYS A 14 -9.99 -15.59 -4.49
N GLN A 15 -8.95 -14.91 -4.03
CA GLN A 15 -7.58 -15.41 -4.05
C GLN A 15 -6.85 -15.15 -2.73
N TYR A 16 -5.79 -15.92 -2.48
CA TYR A 16 -4.89 -15.72 -1.35
C TYR A 16 -3.71 -14.86 -1.77
N PHE A 17 -3.47 -13.79 -1.02
CA PHE A 17 -2.29 -12.95 -1.13
C PHE A 17 -1.26 -13.40 -0.11
N GLU A 18 -0.07 -13.77 -0.58
CA GLU A 18 1.05 -14.10 0.30
C GLU A 18 1.72 -12.81 0.78
N VAL A 19 1.73 -12.61 2.10
CA VAL A 19 2.53 -11.57 2.74
C VAL A 19 3.87 -12.20 3.12
N LYS A 20 4.95 -11.74 2.47
CA LYS A 20 6.33 -12.17 2.75
C LYS A 20 7.05 -11.04 3.49
N ASP A 21 7.76 -11.39 4.55
CA ASP A 21 8.67 -10.49 5.29
C ASP A 21 8.04 -9.23 5.90
N ALA A 22 6.73 -9.22 6.15
CA ALA A 22 6.11 -8.15 6.93
C ALA A 22 6.36 -8.38 8.43
N LYS A 23 7.01 -7.40 9.07
CA LYS A 23 7.20 -7.36 10.52
C LYS A 23 6.12 -6.49 11.14
N MET A 24 5.07 -7.12 11.68
CA MET A 24 4.07 -6.39 12.47
C MET A 24 4.43 -6.49 13.95
N LYS A 25 4.53 -5.34 14.62
CA LYS A 25 4.86 -5.29 16.05
C LYS A 25 3.94 -4.30 16.75
N ILE A 26 3.46 -4.67 17.92
CA ILE A 26 2.87 -3.72 18.86
C ILE A 26 4.01 -3.20 19.73
N GLU A 27 4.21 -1.90 19.71
CA GLU A 27 5.25 -1.23 20.49
C GLU A 27 4.68 -0.05 21.26
N LYS A 28 5.41 0.44 22.26
CA LYS A 28 4.99 1.63 23.00
C LYS A 28 5.12 2.85 22.11
N GLU A 29 4.16 3.76 22.20
CA GLU A 29 4.26 5.05 21.51
C GLU A 29 5.43 5.84 22.10
N PRO A 30 6.36 6.37 21.27
CA PRO A 30 7.52 7.11 21.76
C PRO A 30 7.12 8.38 22.50
N ASP A 31 6.02 9.01 22.08
CA ASP A 31 5.46 10.22 22.69
C ASP A 31 4.64 9.93 23.96
N ASN A 32 4.15 8.69 24.14
CA ASN A 32 3.35 8.32 25.29
C ASN A 32 3.56 6.84 25.69
N PRO A 33 4.33 6.56 26.75
CA PRO A 33 4.67 5.18 27.14
C PRO A 33 3.48 4.37 27.67
N ASN A 34 2.34 5.00 27.98
CA ASN A 34 1.10 4.33 28.36
C ASN A 34 0.25 3.91 27.15
N LYS A 35 0.60 4.36 25.94
CA LYS A 35 -0.08 4.00 24.71
C LYS A 35 0.72 2.97 23.94
N LEU A 36 -0.01 2.09 23.25
CA LEU A 36 0.55 1.13 22.33
C LEU A 36 0.22 1.57 20.91
N ARG A 37 1.19 1.46 20.02
CA ARG A 37 1.04 1.67 18.57
C ARG A 37 1.32 0.37 17.82
N LEU A 38 0.54 0.13 16.78
CA LEU A 38 0.82 -0.93 15.81
C LEU A 38 1.79 -0.39 14.75
N ALA A 39 2.91 -1.08 14.57
CA ALA A 39 3.91 -0.75 13.57
C ALA A 39 4.05 -1.90 12.55
N ILE A 40 4.12 -1.54 11.27
CA ILE A 40 4.49 -2.44 10.18
C ILE A 40 5.89 -2.02 9.72
N ASN A 41 6.86 -2.93 9.78
CA ASN A 41 8.26 -2.67 9.43
C ASN A 41 8.81 -1.43 10.15
N GLU A 42 8.53 -1.32 11.46
CA GLU A 42 8.99 -0.20 12.32
C GLU A 42 8.39 1.17 11.97
N ILE A 43 7.46 1.20 11.01
CA ILE A 43 6.68 2.38 10.62
C ILE A 43 5.29 2.28 11.26
N ASN A 44 4.78 3.38 11.82
CA ASN A 44 3.41 3.45 12.32
C ASN A 44 2.41 3.00 11.24
N ILE A 45 1.41 2.20 11.62
CA ILE A 45 0.38 1.69 10.70
C ILE A 45 -0.29 2.79 9.87
N VAL A 46 -0.53 3.97 10.45
CA VAL A 46 -1.16 5.11 9.78
C VAL A 46 -0.25 5.68 8.69
N ASP A 47 1.04 5.84 8.99
CA ASP A 47 2.01 6.35 8.02
C ASP A 47 2.27 5.34 6.91
N TRP A 48 2.34 4.05 7.24
CA TRP A 48 2.45 2.98 6.26
C TRP A 48 1.26 2.99 5.29
N PHE A 49 0.04 3.15 5.79
CA PHE A 49 -1.16 3.23 4.95
C PHE A 49 -1.14 4.47 4.06
N ARG A 50 -0.74 5.63 4.59
CA ARG A 50 -0.59 6.87 3.79
C ARG A 50 0.41 6.70 2.65
N GLN A 51 1.55 6.05 2.89
CA GLN A 51 2.54 5.77 1.85
C GLN A 51 1.98 4.84 0.78
N LYS A 52 1.32 3.74 1.18
CA LYS A 52 0.71 2.80 0.23
C LYS A 52 -0.43 3.41 -0.56
N TYR A 53 -1.25 4.24 0.07
CA TYR A 53 -2.30 4.97 -0.62
C TYR A 53 -1.72 5.91 -1.68
N LYS A 54 -0.65 6.66 -1.37
CA LYS A 54 0.04 7.51 -2.36
C LYS A 54 0.59 6.70 -3.53
N GLU A 55 1.19 5.54 -3.27
CA GLU A 55 1.70 4.64 -4.30
C GLU A 55 0.59 4.14 -5.24
N VAL A 56 -0.55 3.72 -4.67
CA VAL A 56 -1.73 3.31 -5.45
C VAL A 56 -2.30 4.48 -6.25
N GLN A 57 -2.45 5.66 -5.65
CA GLN A 57 -2.93 6.86 -6.32
C GLN A 57 -2.03 7.24 -7.51
N GLN A 58 -0.70 7.21 -7.35
CA GLN A 58 0.23 7.48 -8.45
C GLN A 58 0.09 6.46 -9.59
N ARG A 59 -0.09 5.17 -9.27
CA ARG A 59 -0.26 4.12 -10.27
C ARG A 59 -1.62 4.17 -10.98
N VAL A 60 -2.68 4.61 -10.30
CA VAL A 60 -4.03 4.67 -10.86
C VAL A 60 -4.27 5.99 -11.61
N VAL A 61 -3.82 7.12 -11.06
CA VAL A 61 -4.03 8.47 -11.61
C VAL A 61 -2.89 8.91 -12.54
N GLY A 62 -1.65 8.43 -12.32
CA GLY A 62 -0.51 8.77 -13.19
C GLY A 62 -0.58 8.13 -14.58
N ASN A 63 -1.35 7.04 -14.74
CA ASN A 63 -1.52 6.35 -16.01
C ASN A 63 -2.61 6.96 -16.91
N THR A 64 -3.43 7.90 -16.41
CA THR A 64 -4.49 8.54 -17.22
C THR A 64 -4.01 9.74 -18.03
N HIS A 65 -2.74 10.15 -17.94
CA HIS A 65 -2.17 11.29 -18.69
C HIS A 65 -1.25 10.91 -19.86
N GLN A 66 -1.33 9.68 -20.39
CA GLN A 66 -0.70 9.32 -21.67
C GLN A 66 -1.72 8.78 -22.67
N VAL A 67 -2.71 9.59 -23.03
CA VAL A 67 -3.35 9.47 -24.32
C VAL A 67 -3.27 10.84 -24.96
N SER A 68 -2.20 11.08 -25.71
CA SER A 68 -2.18 12.18 -26.67
C SER A 68 -3.15 11.79 -27.79
N PRO A 69 -4.26 12.52 -28.03
CA PRO A 69 -5.09 12.26 -29.18
C PRO A 69 -4.39 12.89 -30.39
N GLU A 70 -3.45 12.18 -31.02
CA GLU A 70 -2.93 12.62 -32.32
C GLU A 70 -3.99 12.35 -33.39
N SER A 71 -4.86 13.34 -33.57
CA SER A 71 -5.94 13.33 -34.55
C SER A 71 -5.41 13.53 -35.97
N LYS A 72 -5.54 12.47 -36.78
CA LYS A 72 -5.93 12.43 -38.21
C LYS A 72 -5.55 13.61 -39.11
N GLY A 73 -4.58 13.37 -40.00
CA GLY A 73 -4.47 14.04 -41.30
C GLY A 73 -4.60 13.02 -42.44
N PHE A 74 -5.81 12.83 -42.98
CA PHE A 74 -6.01 12.17 -44.28
C PHE A 74 -5.69 13.20 -45.37
N LYS A 75 -4.77 12.88 -46.29
CA LYS A 75 -4.55 13.67 -47.51
C LYS A 75 -5.28 12.97 -48.66
N LEU A 76 -6.21 13.70 -49.30
CA LEU A 76 -6.76 13.42 -50.64
C LEU A 76 -5.71 13.76 -51.70
#